data_AF-A0A925TSC4-F1
#
_entry.id   AF-A0A925TSC4-F1
#
_cell.length_a   1.000
_cell.length_b   1.000
_cell.length_c   1.000
_cell.angle_alpha   90.00
_cell.angle_beta   90.00
_cell.angle_gamma   90.00
#
_symmetry.space_group_name_H-M   'P 1'
#
loop_
_entity.id
_entity.type
_entity.pdbx_description
1 polymer ?
#
loop_
_entity_poly.entity_id
_entity_poly.type
_entity_poly.pdbx_seq_one_letter_code
_entity_poly.pdbx_strand_id
1 'polypeptide(L)' 'VDKYRPDQISPVKNFFLCGDYTDQKYLASMEGAALSGKQVAEKVELKLGKPKAVELA' A
#
# COMPACT_ATOMS: atom_id res chain seq x y z
N VAL A 1 -10.54 2.71 -16.80
CA VAL A 1 -10.48 1.94 -15.53
C VAL A 1 -9.46 2.56 -14.57
N ASP A 2 -8.27 2.92 -15.04
CA ASP A 2 -7.21 3.48 -14.19
C ASP A 2 -7.61 4.73 -13.37
N LYS A 3 -8.51 5.58 -13.88
CA LYS A 3 -9.09 6.72 -13.13
C LYS A 3 -9.73 6.34 -11.78
N TYR A 4 -10.20 5.10 -11.64
CA TYR A 4 -10.89 4.62 -10.44
C TYR A 4 -9.98 3.83 -9.51
N ARG A 5 -8.68 3.71 -9.83
CA ARG A 5 -7.72 3.06 -8.95
C ARG A 5 -7.54 3.93 -7.70
N PRO A 6 -7.83 3.41 -6.50
CA PRO A 6 -7.65 4.19 -5.29
C PRO A 6 -6.17 4.29 -4.94
N ASP A 7 -5.81 5.38 -4.26
CA ASP A 7 -4.52 5.48 -3.58
C ASP A 7 -4.42 4.42 -2.47
N GLN A 8 -3.19 4.02 -2.15
CA GLN A 8 -2.91 3.11 -1.04
C GLN A 8 -3.38 3.64 0.34
N ILE A 9 -3.50 4.97 0.51
CA ILE A 9 -4.06 5.62 1.69
C ILE A 9 -5.56 5.81 1.48
N SER A 10 -6.36 5.12 2.28
CA SER A 10 -7.80 5.40 2.32
C SER A 10 -8.12 6.64 3.19
N PRO A 11 -9.29 7.25 3.04
CA PRO A 11 -9.75 8.31 3.93
C PRO A 11 -10.10 7.80 5.35
N VAL A 12 -10.23 6.48 5.55
CA VAL A 12 -10.50 5.87 6.85
C VAL A 12 -9.19 5.74 7.64
N LYS A 13 -9.18 6.25 8.87
CA LYS A 13 -8.00 6.26 9.73
C LYS A 13 -7.47 4.83 9.94
N ASN A 14 -6.16 4.67 9.79
CA ASN A 14 -5.45 3.39 9.94
C ASN A 14 -5.93 2.29 8.98
N PHE A 15 -6.54 2.66 7.86
CA PHE A 15 -7.01 1.72 6.84
C PHE A 15 -6.33 2.02 5.49
N PHE A 16 -5.64 1.02 4.96
CA PHE A 16 -4.80 1.11 3.77
C PHE A 16 -5.19 0.02 2.76
N LEU A 17 -4.97 0.27 1.48
CA LEU A 17 -5.34 -0.64 0.39
C LEU A 17 -4.09 -1.09 -0.36
N CYS A 18 -3.93 -2.40 -0.57
CA CYS A 18 -2.91 -2.97 -1.45
C CYS A 18 -3.54 -3.87 -2.52
N GLY A 19 -2.81 -4.07 -3.61
CA GLY A 19 -3.22 -4.92 -4.73
C GLY A 19 -3.05 -4.23 -6.07
N ASP A 20 -3.04 -5.01 -7.14
CA ASP A 20 -2.82 -4.54 -8.50
C ASP A 20 -3.90 -3.56 -9.00
N TYR A 21 -5.08 -3.56 -8.37
CA TYR A 21 -6.18 -2.62 -8.58
C TYR A 21 -5.97 -1.23 -7.95
N THR A 22 -4.96 -1.04 -7.11
CA THR A 22 -4.61 0.27 -6.51
C THR A 22 -3.79 1.13 -7.49
N ASP A 23 -3.54 2.39 -7.15
CA ASP A 23 -2.78 3.32 -8.00
C ASP A 23 -1.30 2.92 -8.09
N GLN A 24 -0.93 2.31 -9.21
CA GLN A 24 0.42 1.80 -9.49
C GLN A 24 0.67 1.79 -11.01
N LYS A 25 1.94 1.84 -11.39
CA LYS A 25 2.38 2.12 -12.77
C LYS A 25 2.25 0.95 -13.76
N TYR A 26 2.05 -0.27 -13.27
CA TYR A 26 1.85 -1.47 -14.08
C TYR A 26 0.36 -1.77 -14.28
N LEU A 27 0.06 -2.65 -15.22
CA LEU A 27 -1.29 -3.19 -15.39
C LEU A 27 -1.66 -4.09 -14.19
N ALA A 28 -2.88 -4.62 -14.19
CA ALA A 28 -3.29 -5.66 -13.25
C ALA A 28 -2.41 -6.90 -13.47
N SER A 29 -1.39 -7.08 -12.63
CA SER A 29 -0.36 -8.11 -12.77
C SER A 29 0.25 -8.46 -11.42
N MET A 30 0.95 -9.59 -11.38
CA MET A 30 1.69 -10.02 -10.18
C MET A 30 2.71 -8.97 -9.73
N GLU A 31 3.41 -8.33 -10.68
CA GLU A 31 4.39 -7.27 -10.39
C GLU A 31 3.69 -6.01 -9.86
N GLY A 32 2.54 -5.64 -10.43
CA GLY A 32 1.72 -4.53 -9.95
C GLY A 32 1.23 -4.74 -8.52
N ALA A 33 0.83 -5.97 -8.18
CA ALA A 33 0.44 -6.34 -6.83
C ALA A 33 1.62 -6.25 -5.84
N ALA A 34 2.79 -6.76 -6.21
CA ALA A 34 3.99 -6.68 -5.38
C ALA A 34 4.45 -5.23 -5.16
N LEU A 35 4.48 -4.43 -6.23
CA LEU A 35 4.81 -3.01 -6.17
C LEU A 35 3.85 -2.24 -5.27
N SER A 36 2.54 -2.49 -5.40
CA SER A 36 1.52 -1.89 -4.54
C SER A 36 1.76 -2.22 -3.06
N GLY A 37 2.14 -3.45 -2.74
CA GLY A 37 2.51 -3.85 -1.38
C GLY A 37 3.66 -3.02 -0.80
N LYS A 38 4.70 -2.79 -1.60
CA LYS A 38 5.83 -1.93 -1.21
C LYS A 38 5.38 -0.48 -0.97
N GLN A 39 4.56 0.08 -1.87
CA GLN A 39 4.04 1.45 -1.74
C GLN A 39 3.18 1.61 -0.48
N VAL A 40 2.36 0.61 -0.14
CA VAL A 40 1.58 0.62 1.12
C VAL A 40 2.50 0.63 2.32
N ALA A 41 3.54 -0.21 2.34
CA ALA A 41 4.48 -0.27 3.46
C ALA A 41 5.15 1.09 3.70
N GLU A 42 5.62 1.75 2.64
CA GLU A 42 6.19 3.10 2.71
C GLU A 42 5.18 4.13 3.24
N LYS A 43 3.92 4.09 2.78
CA LYS A 43 2.86 5.00 3.22
C LYS A 43 2.40 4.75 4.66
N VAL A 44 2.39 3.50 5.10
CA VAL A 44 2.13 3.12 6.50
C VAL A 44 3.22 3.70 7.40
N GLU A 45 4.50 3.55 7.04
CA GLU A 45 5.62 4.12 7.79
C GLU A 45 5.53 5.65 7.86
N LEU A 46 5.19 6.31 6.74
CA LEU A 46 5.01 7.77 6.70
C LEU A 46 3.83 8.26 7.56
N LYS A 47 2.73 7.50 7.65
CA LYS A 47 1.51 7.90 8.37
C LYS A 47 1.52 7.52 9.85
N LEU A 48 2.08 6.37 10.19
CA LEU A 48 2.02 5.79 11.54
C LEU A 48 3.38 5.71 12.24
N GLY A 49 4.46 6.04 11.54
CA GLY A 49 5.83 5.87 12.01
C GLY A 49 6.35 4.45 11.79
N LYS A 50 7.65 4.27 12.02
CA LYS A 50 8.30 2.96 11.92
C LYS A 50 7.68 2.00 12.95
N PRO A 51 7.32 0.76 12.55
CA PRO A 51 6.95 -0.25 13.52
C PRO A 51 8.10 -0.42 14.51
N LYS A 52 7.78 -0.44 15.80
CA LYS A 52 8.77 -0.88 16.79
C LYS A 52 9.18 -2.29 16.39
N ALA A 53 10.49 -2.54 16.34
CA ALA A 53 11.00 -3.88 16.08
C ALA A 53 10.26 -4.84 17.00
N VAL A 54 9.62 -5.85 16.43
CA VAL A 54 9.06 -6.95 17.22
C VAL A 54 10.28 -7.63 17.81
N GLU A 55 10.49 -7.46 19.11
CA GLU A 55 11.44 -8.24 19.87
C GLU A 55 10.89 -9.67 19.81
N LEU A 56 11.45 -10.48 18.90
CA LEU A 56 11.17 -11.91 18.83
C LEU A 56 11.72 -12.50 20.13
N ALA A 57 10.83 -12.72 21.09
CA ALA A 57 11.10 -13.47 22.31
C ALA A 57 11.40 -14.94 21.97
#